data_AF-A0A838YLG9-F1
#
_entry.id   AF-A0A838YLG9-F1
#
_cell.length_a   1.000
_cell.length_b   1.000
_cell.length_c   1.000
_cell.angle_alpha   90.00
_cell.angle_beta   90.00
_cell.angle_gamma   90.00
#
_symmetry.space_group_name_H-M   'P 1'
#
loop_
_entity.id
_entity.type
_entity.pdbx_description
1 polymer ?
#
loop_
_entity_poly.entity_id
_entity_poly.type
_entity_poly.pdbx_seq_one_letter_code
_entity_poly.pdbx_strand_id
1 'polypeptide(L)'
;MSISEDYKGLNLTIVPIMNGSLFMAADLIRMINVPCQIECLKAKSYFGKEQMTKGSLVGEELFSQLNNRDVLIVDEIHDTGNTIDLVLKELKTMPNIASVRSAVLLNKNKTKQTSYHPDYIGIEVDDDFLVGYGLDYHGMYRELPVIGTLKSENF
;
A
#
# COMPACT_ATOMS: atom_id res chain seq x y z
N MET A 1 18.58 4.92 4.43
CA MET A 1 18.46 4.93 2.96
C MET A 1 17.12 5.54 2.64
N SER A 2 17.06 6.59 1.82
CA SER A 2 15.83 7.32 1.53
C SER A 2 15.26 6.96 0.16
N ILE A 3 13.94 6.99 0.00
CA ILE A 3 13.26 6.73 -1.28
C ILE A 3 13.84 7.61 -2.40
N SER A 4 14.15 8.89 -2.11
CA SER A 4 14.70 9.79 -3.13
C SER A 4 16.10 9.40 -3.63
N GLU A 5 16.93 8.81 -2.76
CA GLU A 5 18.26 8.33 -3.16
C GLU A 5 18.15 7.10 -4.05
N ASP A 6 17.26 6.17 -3.69
CA ASP A 6 17.12 4.88 -4.35
C ASP A 6 16.50 5.00 -5.74
N TYR A 7 15.68 6.03 -5.96
CA TYR A 7 15.04 6.31 -7.24
C TYR A 7 15.69 7.45 -8.02
N LYS A 8 16.89 7.90 -7.63
CA LYS A 8 17.58 8.98 -8.32
C LYS A 8 17.96 8.58 -9.75
N GLY A 9 17.42 9.31 -10.73
CA GLY A 9 17.65 9.05 -12.15
C GLY A 9 16.86 7.84 -12.70
N LEU A 10 15.93 7.30 -11.92
CA LEU A 10 15.06 6.20 -12.30
C LEU A 10 13.69 6.68 -12.80
N ASN A 11 12.95 5.77 -13.41
CA ASN A 11 11.63 6.04 -13.98
C ASN A 11 10.53 5.73 -12.97
N LEU A 12 10.50 6.49 -11.87
CA LEU A 12 9.63 6.19 -10.72
C LEU A 12 8.13 6.39 -11.04
N THR A 13 7.34 5.33 -10.89
CA THR A 13 5.87 5.42 -10.74
C THR A 13 5.47 5.00 -9.34
N ILE A 14 4.79 5.91 -8.63
CA ILE A 14 4.20 5.63 -7.32
C ILE A 14 2.80 5.07 -7.53
N VAL A 15 2.50 3.96 -6.86
CA VAL A 15 1.23 3.25 -6.96
C VAL A 15 0.54 3.17 -5.60
N PRO A 16 -0.27 4.17 -5.21
CA PRO A 16 -1.05 4.11 -3.99
C PRO A 16 -2.16 3.07 -4.09
N ILE A 17 -2.30 2.24 -3.05
CA ILE A 17 -3.42 1.31 -2.90
C ILE A 17 -4.58 2.04 -2.21
N MET A 18 -5.60 2.34 -2.99
CA MET A 18 -6.74 3.14 -2.58
C MET A 18 -7.77 2.33 -1.78
N ASN A 19 -8.50 2.94 -0.85
CA ASN A 19 -8.48 4.36 -0.51
C ASN A 19 -7.57 4.72 0.68
N GLY A 20 -7.11 3.72 1.45
CA GLY A 20 -6.45 3.95 2.74
C GLY A 20 -5.16 4.75 2.61
N SER A 21 -4.35 4.44 1.59
CA SER A 21 -3.06 5.10 1.37
C SER A 21 -3.14 6.54 0.87
N LEU A 22 -4.33 7.08 0.59
CA LEU A 22 -4.50 8.40 -0.04
C LEU A 22 -3.72 9.51 0.68
N PHE A 23 -3.85 9.59 2.00
CA PHE A 23 -3.21 10.64 2.81
C PHE A 23 -1.70 10.45 2.87
N MET A 24 -1.25 9.22 3.17
CA MET A 24 0.16 8.87 3.19
C MET A 24 0.84 9.15 1.84
N ALA A 25 0.21 8.74 0.73
CA ALA A 25 0.76 8.93 -0.60
C ALA A 25 0.89 10.42 -0.95
N ALA A 26 -0.14 11.22 -0.67
CA ALA A 26 -0.09 12.66 -0.91
C ALA A 26 1.06 13.35 -0.15
N ASP A 27 1.30 12.95 1.10
CA ASP A 27 2.39 13.48 1.91
C ASP A 27 3.76 12.98 1.42
N LEU A 28 3.89 11.68 1.16
CA LEU A 28 5.12 11.09 0.62
C LEU A 28 5.54 11.73 -0.71
N ILE A 29 4.60 11.89 -1.65
CA ILE A 29 4.85 12.48 -2.97
C ILE A 29 5.38 13.91 -2.84
N ARG A 30 4.89 14.69 -1.88
CA ARG A 30 5.37 16.06 -1.61
C ARG A 30 6.74 16.11 -0.93
N MET A 31 7.16 15.02 -0.29
CA MET A 31 8.43 14.92 0.43
C MET A 31 9.58 14.39 -0.42
N ILE A 32 9.31 13.63 -1.48
CA ILE A 32 10.36 13.10 -2.35
C ILE A 32 10.91 14.18 -3.30
N ASN A 33 12.20 14.09 -3.60
CA ASN A 33 12.93 15.07 -4.42
C ASN A 33 13.28 14.53 -5.81
N VAL A 34 12.52 13.54 -6.29
CA VAL A 34 12.70 12.93 -7.62
C VAL A 34 11.39 13.02 -8.40
N PRO A 35 11.43 13.24 -9.73
CA PRO A 35 10.22 13.22 -10.55
C PRO A 35 9.53 11.85 -10.50
N CYS A 36 8.21 11.83 -10.40
CA CYS A 36 7.43 10.60 -10.42
C CYS A 36 6.13 10.74 -11.23
N GLN A 37 5.63 9.61 -11.72
CA GLN A 37 4.24 9.47 -12.14
C GLN A 37 3.43 8.83 -11.01
N ILE A 38 2.10 8.96 -11.08
CA ILE A 38 1.18 8.40 -10.09
C ILE A 38 0.12 7.60 -10.83
N GLU A 39 -0.04 6.33 -10.47
CA GLU A 39 -1.13 5.46 -10.93
C GLU A 39 -1.83 4.88 -9.71
N CYS A 40 -3.16 4.81 -9.69
CA CYS A 40 -3.89 4.38 -8.50
C CYS A 40 -4.49 3.00 -8.71
N LEU A 41 -4.25 2.08 -7.76
CA LEU A 41 -4.92 0.78 -7.74
C LEU A 41 -5.87 0.69 -6.57
N LYS A 42 -6.93 -0.10 -6.70
CA LYS A 42 -7.79 -0.43 -5.56
C LYS A 42 -7.85 -1.93 -5.37
N ALA A 43 -7.41 -2.40 -4.22
CA ALA A 43 -7.55 -3.79 -3.82
C ALA A 43 -8.91 -4.01 -3.15
N LYS A 44 -9.61 -5.07 -3.56
CA LYS A 44 -10.85 -5.51 -2.91
C LYS A 44 -10.63 -6.89 -2.31
N SER A 45 -10.83 -6.98 -1.00
CA SER A 45 -10.92 -8.24 -0.28
C SER A 45 -12.38 -8.69 -0.27
N TYR A 46 -12.69 -9.87 -0.81
CA TYR A 46 -14.00 -10.49 -0.60
C TYR A 46 -13.93 -11.30 0.71
N PHE A 47 -14.80 -10.99 1.66
CA PHE A 47 -15.03 -11.82 2.84
C PHE A 47 -16.31 -12.65 2.60
N GLY A 48 -16.14 -13.89 2.13
CA GLY A 48 -17.21 -14.88 2.01
C GLY A 48 -17.04 -16.02 3.02
N LYS A 49 -18.15 -16.54 3.57
CA LYS A 49 -18.19 -17.52 4.68
C LYS A 49 -17.56 -18.89 4.40
N GLU A 50 -17.16 -19.18 3.17
CA GLU A 50 -16.52 -20.44 2.81
C GLU A 50 -15.41 -20.16 1.79
N GLN A 51 -14.17 -20.50 2.15
CA GLN A 51 -12.95 -20.44 1.34
C GLN A 51 -12.34 -19.04 1.13
N MET A 52 -11.02 -18.95 1.36
CA MET A 52 -10.15 -17.83 1.00
C MET A 52 -10.42 -17.39 -0.44
N THR A 53 -11.20 -16.33 -0.60
CA THR A 53 -11.60 -15.83 -1.91
C THR A 53 -10.46 -14.97 -2.45
N LYS A 54 -10.04 -15.24 -3.69
CA LYS A 54 -9.03 -14.46 -4.41
C LYS A 54 -9.40 -12.97 -4.31
N GLY A 55 -8.51 -12.16 -3.72
CA GLY A 55 -8.63 -10.71 -3.83
C GLY A 55 -8.63 -10.29 -5.30
N SER A 56 -9.30 -9.19 -5.62
CA SER A 56 -9.32 -8.62 -6.97
C SER A 56 -8.76 -7.21 -6.95
N LEU A 57 -8.11 -6.81 -8.03
CA LEU A 57 -7.68 -5.43 -8.22
C LEU A 57 -8.67 -4.70 -9.13
N VAL A 58 -8.77 -3.39 -8.93
CA VAL A 58 -9.47 -2.47 -9.81
C VAL A 58 -8.45 -1.44 -10.28
N GLY A 59 -8.47 -1.10 -11.56
CA GLY A 59 -7.45 -0.30 -12.22
C GLY A 59 -6.37 -1.13 -12.91
N GLU A 60 -6.62 -2.42 -13.17
CA GLU A 60 -5.64 -3.30 -13.84
C GLU A 60 -5.28 -2.82 -15.25
N GLU A 61 -6.19 -2.10 -15.91
CA GLU A 61 -5.94 -1.43 -17.18
C GLU A 61 -4.76 -0.44 -17.13
N LEU A 62 -4.45 0.09 -15.94
CA LEU A 62 -3.34 1.03 -15.71
C LEU A 62 -1.98 0.34 -15.68
N PHE A 63 -1.91 -0.98 -15.56
CA PHE A 63 -0.63 -1.71 -15.56
C PHE A 63 0.17 -1.50 -16.85
N SER A 64 -0.52 -1.24 -17.96
CA SER A 64 0.14 -0.88 -19.23
C SER A 64 1.02 0.38 -19.13
N GLN A 65 0.69 1.31 -18.22
CA GLN A 65 1.47 2.52 -17.96
C GLN A 65 2.75 2.25 -17.16
N LEU A 66 2.90 1.05 -16.58
CA LEU A 66 4.05 0.69 -15.74
C LEU A 66 5.21 0.06 -16.52
N ASN A 67 5.08 -0.11 -17.84
CA ASN A 67 6.11 -0.68 -18.69
C ASN A 67 7.41 0.17 -18.67
N ASN A 68 8.56 -0.46 -18.41
CA ASN A 68 9.88 0.16 -18.22
C ASN A 68 9.93 1.17 -17.06
N ARG A 69 9.09 0.99 -16.05
CA ARG A 69 9.03 1.86 -14.86
C ARG A 69 9.58 1.15 -13.63
N ASP A 70 10.13 1.95 -12.73
CA ASP A 70 10.50 1.55 -11.39
C ASP A 70 9.32 1.84 -10.47
N VAL A 71 8.68 0.79 -9.96
CA VAL A 71 7.38 0.90 -9.26
C VAL A 71 7.60 0.96 -7.75
N LEU A 72 6.95 1.93 -7.10
CA LEU A 72 6.84 1.99 -5.65
C LEU A 72 5.37 1.85 -5.24
N ILE A 73 5.00 0.69 -4.72
CA ILE A 73 3.67 0.45 -4.14
C ILE A 73 3.60 1.20 -2.81
N VAL A 74 2.52 1.93 -2.57
CA VAL A 74 2.30 2.66 -1.31
C VAL A 74 1.01 2.19 -0.65
N ASP A 75 1.10 1.78 0.61
CA ASP A 75 -0.03 1.29 1.41
C ASP A 75 0.01 1.92 2.80
N GLU A 76 -1.13 2.22 3.42
CA GLU A 76 -1.12 2.81 4.77
C GLU A 76 -0.68 1.81 5.84
N ILE A 77 -0.94 0.52 5.63
CA ILE A 77 -0.68 -0.52 6.64
C ILE A 77 -0.32 -1.88 6.04
N HIS A 78 0.77 -2.45 6.55
CA HIS A 78 1.11 -3.84 6.33
C HIS A 78 0.59 -4.71 7.49
N ASP A 79 -0.64 -5.21 7.36
CA ASP A 79 -1.27 -6.13 8.34
C ASP A 79 -0.89 -7.59 8.06
N THR A 80 -1.65 -8.28 7.20
CA THR A 80 -1.43 -9.70 6.85
C THR A 80 -0.45 -9.90 5.71
N GLY A 81 -0.23 -8.85 4.90
CA GLY A 81 0.60 -8.87 3.69
C GLY A 81 -0.13 -9.29 2.40
N ASN A 82 -1.41 -9.66 2.49
CA ASN A 82 -2.17 -10.16 1.33
C ASN A 82 -2.38 -9.10 0.24
N THR A 83 -2.60 -7.84 0.62
CA THR A 83 -2.86 -6.75 -0.33
C THR A 83 -1.65 -6.51 -1.23
N ILE A 84 -0.47 -6.34 -0.64
CA ILE A 84 0.77 -6.13 -1.38
C ILE A 84 1.12 -7.39 -2.19
N ASP A 85 0.97 -8.59 -1.62
CA ASP A 85 1.22 -9.84 -2.34
C ASP A 85 0.31 -10.01 -3.58
N LEU A 86 -0.96 -9.60 -3.48
CA LEU A 86 -1.87 -9.58 -4.63
C LEU A 86 -1.37 -8.65 -5.74
N VAL A 87 -0.98 -7.41 -5.39
CA VAL A 87 -0.45 -6.45 -6.37
C VAL A 87 0.87 -6.95 -6.98
N LEU A 88 1.76 -7.52 -6.18
CA LEU A 88 3.02 -8.08 -6.65
C LEU A 88 2.82 -9.26 -7.59
N LYS A 89 1.83 -10.12 -7.33
CA LYS A 89 1.48 -11.23 -8.23
C LYS A 89 1.03 -10.71 -9.58
N GLU A 90 0.21 -9.65 -9.61
CA GLU A 90 -0.25 -9.06 -10.86
C GLU A 90 0.88 -8.34 -11.60
N LEU A 91 1.71 -7.55 -10.91
CA LEU A 91 2.87 -6.89 -11.53
C LEU A 91 3.87 -7.88 -12.13
N LYS A 92 3.98 -9.10 -11.57
CA LYS A 92 4.83 -10.17 -12.13
C LYS A 92 4.31 -10.75 -13.45
N THR A 93 3.03 -10.60 -13.77
CA THR A 93 2.48 -11.02 -15.07
C THR A 93 2.77 -9.98 -16.17
N MET A 94 3.14 -8.76 -15.78
CA MET A 94 3.36 -7.65 -16.70
C MET A 94 4.77 -7.69 -17.30
N PRO A 95 4.91 -7.49 -18.62
CA PRO A 95 6.22 -7.43 -19.25
C PRO A 95 6.95 -6.14 -18.88
N ASN A 96 8.28 -6.25 -18.71
CA ASN A 96 9.24 -5.15 -18.61
C ASN A 96 9.03 -4.16 -17.44
N ILE A 97 8.52 -4.60 -16.29
CA ILE A 97 8.65 -3.80 -15.05
C ILE A 97 10.13 -3.77 -14.64
N ALA A 98 10.71 -2.57 -14.46
CA ALA A 98 12.15 -2.43 -14.21
C ALA A 98 12.53 -2.85 -12.78
N SER A 99 11.73 -2.41 -11.80
CA SER A 99 11.84 -2.82 -10.41
C SER A 99 10.51 -2.63 -9.70
N VAL A 100 10.29 -3.36 -8.60
CA VAL A 100 9.14 -3.16 -7.71
C VAL A 100 9.63 -3.14 -6.28
N ARG A 101 9.22 -2.12 -5.52
CA ARG A 101 9.38 -2.02 -4.07
C ARG A 101 8.07 -1.58 -3.44
N SER A 102 7.97 -1.64 -2.12
CA SER A 102 6.84 -1.05 -1.39
C SER A 102 7.27 -0.17 -0.21
N ALA A 103 6.45 0.85 0.05
CA ALA A 103 6.51 1.68 1.23
C ALA A 103 5.20 1.58 2.00
N VAL A 104 5.28 1.33 3.30
CA VAL A 104 4.12 1.34 4.20
C VAL A 104 4.33 2.32 5.35
N LEU A 105 3.26 3.02 5.72
CA LEU A 105 3.32 3.91 6.88
C LEU A 105 3.42 3.08 8.16
N LEU A 106 2.56 2.08 8.31
CA LEU A 106 2.48 1.23 9.48
C LEU A 106 2.82 -0.21 9.13
N ASN A 107 3.62 -0.87 9.96
CA ASN A 107 3.82 -2.31 9.91
C ASN A 107 3.39 -2.92 11.24
N LYS A 108 2.42 -3.85 11.19
CA LYS A 108 1.96 -4.54 12.39
C LYS A 108 2.94 -5.63 12.82
N ASN A 109 3.31 -5.62 14.10
CA ASN A 109 4.11 -6.66 14.76
C ASN A 109 3.29 -7.93 15.01
N LYS A 110 3.00 -8.67 13.94
CA LYS A 110 2.24 -9.93 13.98
C LYS A 110 2.73 -10.91 12.92
N THR A 111 2.35 -12.17 13.07
CA THR A 111 2.60 -13.21 12.07
C THR A 111 1.96 -12.84 10.73
N LYS A 112 2.79 -12.74 9.69
CA LYS A 112 2.36 -12.45 8.31
C LYS A 112 1.86 -13.71 7.63
N GLN A 113 0.90 -13.56 6.72
CA GLN A 113 0.39 -14.65 5.88
C GLN A 113 1.22 -14.80 4.59
N THR A 114 2.12 -13.86 4.32
CA THR A 114 3.01 -13.85 3.16
C THR A 114 4.45 -13.69 3.62
N SER A 115 5.41 -14.13 2.81
CA SER A 115 6.84 -13.96 3.07
C SER A 115 7.38 -12.59 2.62
N TYR A 116 6.49 -11.70 2.19
CA TYR A 116 6.88 -10.40 1.68
C TYR A 116 7.12 -9.42 2.84
N HIS A 117 8.18 -8.64 2.71
CA HIS A 117 8.55 -7.60 3.65
C HIS A 117 8.64 -6.26 2.91
N PRO A 118 7.95 -5.21 3.36
CA PRO A 118 8.06 -3.89 2.75
C PRO A 118 9.49 -3.35 2.79
N ASP A 119 9.88 -2.67 1.71
CA ASP A 119 11.22 -2.10 1.57
C ASP A 119 11.40 -0.84 2.43
N TYR A 120 10.32 -0.08 2.63
CA TYR A 120 10.29 1.10 3.48
C TYR A 120 9.14 1.00 4.49
N ILE A 121 9.46 1.15 5.77
CA ILE A 121 8.50 1.13 6.87
C ILE A 121 8.62 2.45 7.62
N GLY A 122 7.50 3.13 7.83
CA GLY A 122 7.44 4.35 8.63
C GLY A 122 7.52 4.05 10.12
N ILE A 123 6.56 3.27 10.63
CA ILE A 123 6.37 3.01 12.06
C ILE A 123 5.97 1.54 12.27
N GLU A 124 6.61 0.89 13.24
CA GLU A 124 6.19 -0.41 13.75
C GLU A 124 5.10 -0.22 14.82
N VAL A 125 4.00 -0.98 14.73
CA VAL A 125 2.85 -0.88 15.63
C VAL A 125 2.40 -2.25 16.14
N ASP A 126 1.78 -2.29 17.31
CA ASP A 126 1.16 -3.50 17.85
C ASP A 126 -0.09 -3.90 17.04
N ASP A 127 -0.64 -5.10 17.28
CA ASP A 127 -1.83 -5.61 16.57
C ASP A 127 -3.15 -5.03 17.11
N ASP A 128 -3.17 -3.70 17.25
CA ASP A 128 -4.36 -2.93 17.59
C ASP A 128 -5.23 -2.67 16.35
N PHE A 129 -6.50 -2.35 16.58
CA PHE A 129 -7.37 -1.82 15.53
C PHE A 129 -7.17 -0.30 15.43
N LEU A 130 -6.62 0.16 14.31
CA LEU A 130 -6.23 1.55 14.10
C LEU A 130 -7.17 2.25 13.12
N VAL A 131 -7.47 3.53 13.38
CA VAL A 131 -8.24 4.42 12.51
C VAL A 131 -7.54 5.77 12.37
N GLY A 132 -7.94 6.55 11.35
CA GLY A 132 -7.36 7.86 11.09
C GLY A 132 -6.21 7.83 10.10
N TYR A 133 -5.91 9.01 9.54
CA TYR A 133 -4.87 9.21 8.53
C TYR A 133 -5.00 8.24 7.34
N GLY A 134 -6.24 8.06 6.87
CA GLY A 134 -6.59 7.14 5.80
C GLY A 134 -7.11 5.78 6.26
N LEU A 135 -6.76 5.30 7.46
CA LEU A 135 -7.33 4.07 8.03
C LEU A 135 -8.80 4.26 8.41
N ASP A 136 -9.60 3.20 8.28
CA ASP A 136 -11.04 3.28 8.51
C ASP A 136 -11.64 2.20 9.41
N TYR A 137 -12.82 2.52 9.92
CA TYR A 137 -13.78 1.55 10.42
C TYR A 137 -15.13 1.80 9.72
N HIS A 138 -15.62 0.81 8.97
CA HIS A 138 -16.83 0.92 8.15
C HIS A 138 -16.86 2.15 7.22
N GLY A 139 -15.71 2.52 6.65
CA GLY A 139 -15.57 3.66 5.76
C GLY A 139 -15.44 5.03 6.46
N MET A 140 -15.52 5.07 7.78
CA MET A 140 -15.44 6.29 8.59
C MET A 140 -14.04 6.49 9.17
N TYR A 141 -13.77 7.70 9.70
CA TYR A 141 -12.57 8.11 10.44
C TYR A 141 -11.30 8.35 9.62
N ARG A 142 -11.30 8.12 8.30
CA ARG A 142 -10.11 8.32 7.45
C ARG A 142 -9.56 9.75 7.52
N GLU A 143 -10.45 10.72 7.71
CA GLU A 143 -10.17 12.15 7.72
C GLU A 143 -9.45 12.65 8.98
N LEU A 144 -9.38 11.82 10.05
CA LEU A 144 -8.69 12.23 11.26
C LEU A 144 -7.20 12.47 10.94
N PRO A 145 -6.61 13.60 11.37
CA PRO A 145 -5.22 13.96 11.04
C PRO A 145 -4.19 13.17 11.86
N VAL A 146 -4.65 12.23 12.70
CA VAL A 146 -3.85 11.42 13.60
C VAL A 146 -4.31 9.98 13.49
N ILE A 147 -3.40 9.05 13.82
CA ILE A 147 -3.69 7.63 13.94
C ILE A 147 -4.02 7.34 15.41
N GLY A 148 -5.09 6.60 15.65
CA GLY A 148 -5.51 6.22 16.99
C GLY A 148 -6.09 4.81 17.04
N THR A 149 -6.00 4.20 18.22
CA THR A 149 -6.62 2.90 18.50
C THR A 149 -8.12 3.08 18.75
N LEU A 150 -8.95 2.31 18.03
CA LEU A 150 -10.39 2.28 18.25
C LEU A 150 -10.70 1.34 19.43
N LYS A 151 -11.42 1.84 20.44
CA LYS A 151 -11.74 1.08 21.66
C LYS A 151 -12.84 0.04 21.42
N SER A 152 -12.70 -1.09 22.09
CA SER A 152 -13.49 -2.32 21.94
C SER A 152 -15.01 -2.16 22.10
N GLU A 153 -15.47 -1.13 22.80
CA GLU A 153 -16.90 -0.88 23.04
C GLU A 153 -17.68 -0.45 21.78
N ASN A 154 -16.97 -0.21 20.67
CA ASN A 154 -17.54 0.28 19.40
C ASN A 154 -17.46 -0.73 18.24
N PHE A 155 -17.22 -2.03 18.50
CA PHE A 155 -17.22 -3.10 17.48
C PHE A 155 -18.37 -4.10 17.62
#